data_AF-A0A0C9VG58-F1
#
_entry.id   AF-A0A0C9VG58-F1
#
_cell.length_a   1.000
_cell.length_b   1.000
_cell.length_c   1.000
_cell.angle_alpha   90.00
_cell.angle_beta   90.00
_cell.angle_gamma   90.00
#
_symmetry.space_group_name_H-M   'P 1'
#
loop_
_entity.id
_entity.type
_entity.pdbx_description
1 polymer ?
#
loop_
_entity_poly.entity_id
_entity_poly.type
_entity_poly.pdbx_seq_one_letter_code
_entity_poly.pdbx_strand_id
1 'polypeptide(L)'
;IGGTKAHCLLDSGCEGIMISSDFVHANKLPKFELEKPVILQLACVGSKSTVQYGLTAKILLGKEKYEEYFDIANVDYYDVILGTPFLLSPSVVATYGSSKQGSRVTEQHIFGVQSRISFTKNDIPGLREAWQNRYSDIFGDIPLELPPFREVNHEIKLIDPSKVIHYRTPRCPESLKEQLIEKINKYVTAGWWRQTSTQQAVPMLCLPK
;
A
#
# COMPACT_ATOMS: atom_id res chain seq x y z
N ILE A 1 0.07 -26.43 -10.25
CA ILE A 1 1.12 -26.01 -11.21
C ILE A 1 1.94 -27.24 -11.57
N GLY A 2 2.14 -27.52 -12.86
CA GLY A 2 2.93 -28.68 -13.29
C GLY A 2 2.38 -30.04 -12.80
N GLY A 3 1.06 -30.14 -12.58
CA GLY A 3 0.41 -31.33 -12.02
C GLY A 3 0.35 -31.38 -10.48
N THR A 4 1.10 -30.53 -9.78
CA THR A 4 1.13 -30.50 -8.30
C THR A 4 0.23 -29.39 -7.74
N LYS A 5 -0.42 -29.65 -6.60
CA LYS A 5 -1.17 -28.62 -5.86
C LYS A 5 -0.20 -27.64 -5.21
N ALA A 6 -0.52 -26.35 -5.28
CA ALA A 6 0.27 -25.27 -4.70
C ALA A 6 -0.63 -24.40 -3.81
N HIS A 7 -0.12 -23.97 -2.66
CA HIS A 7 -0.77 -23.00 -1.79
C HIS A 7 -0.58 -21.60 -2.37
N CYS A 8 -1.67 -20.99 -2.80
CA CYS A 8 -1.65 -19.76 -3.59
C CYS A 8 -2.28 -18.60 -2.82
N LEU A 9 -1.63 -17.43 -2.85
CA LEU A 9 -2.20 -16.15 -2.45
C LEU A 9 -2.62 -15.35 -3.69
N LEU A 10 -3.83 -14.78 -3.66
CA LEU A 10 -4.28 -13.77 -4.62
C LEU A 10 -4.09 -12.39 -3.96
N ASP A 11 -3.21 -11.56 -4.50
CA ASP A 11 -2.83 -10.29 -3.86
C ASP A 11 -2.93 -9.10 -4.82
N SER A 12 -3.98 -8.28 -4.66
CA SER A 12 -4.17 -7.06 -5.46
C SER A 12 -3.18 -5.94 -5.10
N GLY A 13 -2.40 -6.08 -4.02
CA GLY A 13 -1.33 -5.17 -3.64
C GLY A 13 0.04 -5.56 -4.18
N CYS A 14 0.16 -6.72 -4.83
CA CYS A 14 1.41 -7.23 -5.36
C CYS A 14 1.55 -6.92 -6.86
N GLU A 15 2.64 -6.24 -7.26
CA GLU A 15 2.90 -5.91 -8.67
C GLU A 15 3.55 -7.06 -9.47
N GLY A 16 3.90 -8.17 -8.82
CA GLY A 16 4.54 -9.33 -9.44
C GLY A 16 3.68 -10.61 -9.41
N ILE A 17 4.07 -11.58 -10.23
CA ILE A 17 3.59 -12.97 -10.15
C ILE A 17 4.78 -13.81 -9.73
N MET A 18 4.70 -14.44 -8.56
CA MET A 18 5.85 -15.07 -7.91
C MET A 18 5.60 -16.54 -7.60
N ILE A 19 6.67 -17.32 -7.63
CA ILE A 19 6.69 -18.73 -7.21
C ILE A 19 7.85 -18.96 -6.25
N SER A 20 7.60 -19.70 -5.18
CA SER A 20 8.62 -20.03 -4.18
C SER A 20 9.74 -20.88 -4.79
N SER A 21 10.99 -20.52 -4.49
CA SER A 21 12.16 -21.32 -4.88
C SER A 21 12.06 -22.78 -4.43
N ASP A 22 11.48 -23.03 -3.26
CA ASP A 22 11.35 -24.37 -2.68
C ASP A 22 10.35 -25.21 -3.48
N PHE A 23 9.22 -24.60 -3.88
CA PHE A 23 8.23 -25.26 -4.72
C PHE A 23 8.80 -25.61 -6.10
N VAL A 24 9.56 -24.70 -6.71
CA VAL A 24 10.26 -24.96 -7.99
C VAL A 24 11.22 -26.13 -7.85
N HIS A 25 12.03 -26.13 -6.79
CA HIS A 25 13.04 -27.17 -6.55
C HIS A 25 12.39 -28.54 -6.30
N ALA A 26 11.40 -28.62 -5.41
CA ALA A 26 10.71 -29.85 -5.06
C ALA A 26 10.01 -30.50 -6.27
N ASN A 27 9.46 -29.69 -7.18
CA ASN A 27 8.73 -30.16 -8.35
C ASN A 27 9.60 -30.25 -9.62
N LYS A 28 10.90 -29.94 -9.52
CA LYS A 28 11.85 -29.96 -10.66
C LYS A 28 11.33 -29.16 -11.87
N LEU A 29 10.73 -28.01 -11.61
CA LEU A 29 10.17 -27.16 -12.66
C LEU A 29 11.32 -26.54 -13.48
N PRO A 30 11.20 -26.50 -14.82
CA PRO A 30 12.20 -25.86 -15.66
C PRO A 30 12.22 -24.37 -15.38
N LYS A 31 13.42 -23.81 -15.16
CA LYS A 31 13.66 -22.39 -14.91
C LYS A 31 14.73 -21.87 -15.84
N PHE A 32 14.71 -20.58 -16.11
CA PHE A 32 15.73 -19.88 -16.89
C PHE A 32 16.28 -18.69 -16.10
N GLU A 33 17.51 -18.32 -16.41
CA GLU A 33 18.17 -17.15 -15.82
C GLU A 33 17.74 -15.89 -16.55
N LEU A 34 17.49 -14.81 -15.79
CA LEU A 34 17.10 -13.53 -16.35
C LEU A 34 18.34 -12.76 -16.80
N GLU A 35 18.28 -12.15 -17.99
CA GLU A 35 19.37 -11.29 -18.49
C GLU A 35 19.68 -10.11 -17.56
N LYS A 36 18.65 -9.61 -16.87
CA LYS A 36 18.75 -8.53 -15.90
C LYS A 36 18.01 -8.92 -14.62
N PRO A 37 18.70 -9.03 -13.47
CA PRO A 37 18.04 -9.28 -12.20
C PRO A 37 17.03 -8.20 -11.87
N VAL A 38 15.86 -8.61 -11.38
CA VAL A 38 14.79 -7.69 -10.94
C VAL A 38 14.89 -7.52 -9.43
N ILE A 39 14.91 -6.28 -8.96
CA ILE A 39 14.93 -5.99 -7.52
C ILE A 39 13.49 -6.02 -7.00
N LEU A 40 13.18 -6.93 -6.08
CA LEU A 40 11.91 -6.93 -5.37
C LEU A 40 11.99 -5.97 -4.18
N GLN A 41 11.17 -4.92 -4.21
CA GLN A 41 10.93 -4.07 -3.05
C GLN A 41 9.72 -4.62 -2.28
N LEU A 42 9.99 -5.24 -1.13
CA LEU A 42 9.02 -5.76 -0.14
C LEU A 42 8.35 -7.11 -0.52
N ALA A 43 7.92 -7.83 0.53
CA ALA A 43 7.35 -9.20 0.55
C ALA A 43 8.31 -10.42 0.51
N CYS A 44 9.60 -10.25 0.80
CA CYS A 44 10.53 -11.38 1.02
C CYS A 44 11.20 -11.28 2.40
N VAL A 45 11.40 -12.42 3.07
CA VAL A 45 12.14 -12.48 4.34
C VAL A 45 13.63 -12.26 4.06
N GLY A 46 14.21 -11.23 4.67
CA GLY A 46 15.60 -10.84 4.46
C GLY A 46 15.78 -9.75 3.39
N SER A 47 16.85 -8.98 3.53
CA SER A 47 17.21 -7.81 2.70
C SER A 47 16.94 -7.99 1.19
N LYS A 48 16.47 -6.90 0.52
CA LYS A 48 16.41 -6.71 -0.95
C LYS A 48 16.61 -8.00 -1.75
N SER A 49 15.54 -8.78 -1.92
CA SER A 49 15.62 -10.00 -2.72
C SER A 49 15.71 -9.63 -4.20
N THR A 50 16.74 -10.15 -4.88
CA THR A 50 16.87 -10.04 -6.33
C THR A 50 16.33 -11.30 -6.98
N VAL A 51 15.38 -11.15 -7.89
CA VAL A 51 14.93 -12.24 -8.75
C VAL A 51 15.96 -12.39 -9.86
N GLN A 52 16.59 -13.56 -9.90
CA GLN A 52 17.59 -13.91 -10.91
C GLN A 52 17.06 -14.96 -11.89
N TYR A 53 15.96 -15.62 -11.55
CA TYR A 53 15.40 -16.71 -12.34
C TYR A 53 13.91 -16.50 -12.55
N GLY A 54 13.44 -16.88 -13.72
CA GLY A 54 12.02 -16.96 -14.06
C GLY A 54 11.65 -18.36 -14.51
N LEU A 55 10.35 -18.62 -14.57
CA LEU A 55 9.81 -19.80 -15.23
C LEU A 55 8.45 -19.51 -15.84
N THR A 56 8.08 -20.28 -16.87
CA THR A 56 6.72 -20.28 -17.41
C THR A 56 6.06 -21.61 -17.05
N ALA A 57 4.90 -21.57 -16.41
CA ALA A 57 4.20 -22.78 -16.03
C ALA A 57 2.69 -22.69 -16.25
N LYS A 58 2.09 -23.86 -16.51
CA LYS A 58 0.65 -24.01 -16.61
C LYS A 58 0.03 -24.10 -15.23
N ILE A 59 -0.90 -23.20 -14.96
CA ILE A 59 -1.74 -23.14 -13.77
C ILE A 59 -3.10 -23.73 -14.12
N LEU A 60 -3.62 -24.59 -13.27
CA LEU A 60 -5.02 -24.99 -13.28
C LEU A 60 -5.67 -24.36 -12.06
N LEU A 61 -6.55 -23.39 -12.28
CA LEU A 61 -7.25 -22.66 -11.23
C LEU A 61 -8.76 -22.87 -11.42
N GLY A 62 -9.38 -23.62 -10.50
CA GLY A 62 -10.73 -24.14 -10.71
C GLY A 62 -10.76 -25.10 -11.91
N LYS A 63 -11.49 -24.73 -12.96
CA LYS A 63 -11.57 -25.50 -14.23
C LYS A 63 -10.76 -24.87 -15.36
N GLU A 64 -10.26 -23.65 -15.16
CA GLU A 64 -9.58 -22.87 -16.18
C GLU A 64 -8.07 -23.11 -16.16
N LYS A 65 -7.47 -23.06 -17.35
CA LYS A 65 -6.03 -23.25 -17.54
C LYS A 65 -5.40 -21.95 -17.99
N TYR A 66 -4.36 -21.55 -17.29
CA TYR A 66 -3.56 -20.36 -17.58
C TYR A 66 -2.12 -20.77 -17.83
N GLU A 67 -1.43 -20.10 -18.74
CA GLU A 67 0.02 -20.24 -18.94
C GLU A 67 0.64 -18.90 -18.58
N GLU A 68 1.39 -18.88 -17.48
CA GLU A 68 1.87 -17.64 -16.88
C GLU A 68 3.35 -17.70 -16.60
N TYR A 69 3.97 -16.52 -16.69
CA TYR A 69 5.33 -16.29 -16.24
C TYR A 69 5.36 -16.01 -14.74
N PHE A 70 6.35 -16.59 -14.06
CA PHE A 70 6.61 -16.42 -12.65
C PHE A 70 8.04 -15.98 -12.40
N ASP A 71 8.19 -14.97 -11.56
CA ASP A 71 9.46 -14.65 -10.91
C ASP A 71 9.73 -15.64 -9.78
N ILE A 72 10.92 -16.24 -9.76
CA ILE A 72 11.32 -17.15 -8.68
C ILE A 72 11.87 -16.31 -7.53
N ALA A 73 11.15 -16.31 -6.42
CA ALA A 73 11.48 -15.52 -5.24
C ALA A 73 11.39 -16.37 -3.97
N ASN A 74 12.05 -15.91 -2.90
CA ASN A 74 11.89 -16.51 -1.58
C ASN A 74 10.61 -15.95 -0.93
N VAL A 75 9.48 -16.61 -1.22
CA VAL A 75 8.16 -16.25 -0.71
C VAL A 75 7.89 -17.07 0.55
N ASP A 76 7.42 -16.40 1.60
CA ASP A 76 7.08 -17.04 2.87
C ASP A 76 5.61 -17.50 2.89
N TYR A 77 5.32 -18.62 3.58
CA TYR A 77 4.00 -19.26 3.76
C TYR A 77 3.25 -19.77 2.50
N TYR A 78 3.54 -19.25 1.31
CA TYR A 78 2.86 -19.57 0.07
C TYR A 78 3.82 -20.15 -0.96
N ASP A 79 3.32 -21.11 -1.74
CA ASP A 79 4.05 -21.62 -2.89
C ASP A 79 4.02 -20.63 -4.06
N VAL A 80 2.94 -19.84 -4.15
CA VAL A 80 2.65 -18.94 -5.28
C VAL A 80 1.94 -17.67 -4.81
N ILE A 81 2.34 -16.52 -5.35
CA ILE A 81 1.58 -15.26 -5.24
C ILE A 81 1.17 -14.83 -6.65
N LEU A 82 -0.14 -14.67 -6.86
CA LEU A 82 -0.71 -14.13 -8.08
C LEU A 82 -1.11 -12.68 -7.83
N GLY A 83 -0.25 -11.77 -8.28
CA GLY A 83 -0.44 -10.34 -8.12
C GLY A 83 -1.41 -9.70 -9.10
N THR A 84 -1.43 -8.37 -9.08
CA THR A 84 -2.22 -7.51 -9.94
C THR A 84 -2.09 -7.81 -11.45
N PRO A 85 -0.92 -8.15 -12.02
CA PRO A 85 -0.83 -8.52 -13.43
C PRO A 85 -1.71 -9.72 -13.81
N PHE A 86 -1.81 -10.73 -12.94
CA PHE A 86 -2.70 -11.88 -13.14
C PHE A 86 -4.17 -11.49 -12.94
N LEU A 87 -4.46 -10.74 -11.88
CA LEU A 87 -5.82 -10.35 -11.50
C LEU A 87 -6.49 -9.38 -12.50
N LEU A 88 -5.70 -8.58 -13.20
CA LEU A 88 -6.17 -7.67 -14.26
C LEU A 88 -6.15 -8.32 -15.65
N SER A 89 -5.72 -9.58 -15.76
CA SER A 89 -5.80 -10.31 -17.02
C SER A 89 -7.26 -10.39 -17.49
N PRO A 90 -7.57 -10.14 -18.78
CA PRO A 90 -8.93 -10.22 -19.31
C PRO A 90 -9.62 -11.57 -19.07
N SER A 91 -8.83 -12.62 -18.87
CA SER A 91 -9.28 -13.99 -18.64
C SER A 91 -9.58 -14.31 -17.17
N VAL A 92 -9.38 -13.36 -16.25
CA VAL A 92 -9.54 -13.54 -14.81
C VAL A 92 -10.61 -12.58 -14.29
N VAL A 93 -11.66 -13.12 -13.67
CA VAL A 93 -12.65 -12.32 -12.93
C VAL A 93 -12.65 -12.77 -11.48
N ALA A 94 -12.06 -11.96 -10.61
CA ALA A 94 -12.20 -12.13 -9.17
C ALA A 94 -13.55 -11.55 -8.72
N THR A 95 -14.40 -12.40 -8.14
CA THR A 95 -15.62 -11.99 -7.44
C THR A 95 -15.48 -12.36 -5.96
N TYR A 96 -15.87 -11.43 -5.09
CA TYR A 96 -15.90 -11.68 -3.65
C TYR A 96 -17.28 -12.23 -3.30
N GLY A 97 -17.34 -13.52 -2.99
CA GLY A 97 -18.55 -14.14 -2.45
C GLY A 97 -18.74 -13.80 -0.97
N SER A 98 -19.98 -13.55 -0.56
CA SER A 98 -20.33 -13.47 0.87
C SER A 98 -20.34 -14.88 1.44
N SER A 99 -19.43 -15.16 2.38
CA SER A 99 -19.50 -16.39 3.19
C SER A 99 -20.76 -16.35 4.06
N LYS A 100 -21.58 -17.40 4.06
CA LYS A 100 -22.56 -17.59 5.14
C LYS A 100 -21.81 -17.72 6.47
N GLN A 101 -22.30 -17.07 7.52
CA GLN A 101 -21.74 -17.20 8.87
C GLN A 101 -21.81 -18.66 9.32
N GLY A 102 -20.65 -19.28 9.53
CA GLY A 102 -20.53 -20.63 10.10
C GLY A 102 -19.62 -21.62 9.35
N SER A 103 -19.25 -21.35 8.09
CA SER A 103 -18.33 -22.24 7.35
C SER A 103 -16.88 -21.86 7.60
N ARG A 104 -16.09 -22.78 8.18
CA ARG A 104 -14.62 -22.63 8.38
C ARG A 104 -13.80 -22.73 7.09
N VAL A 105 -14.47 -22.79 5.94
CA VAL A 105 -13.85 -22.80 4.61
C VAL A 105 -14.51 -21.69 3.82
N THR A 106 -13.76 -20.62 3.54
CA THR A 106 -14.11 -19.67 2.50
C THR A 106 -13.98 -20.41 1.17
N GLU A 107 -15.08 -20.96 0.65
CA GLU A 107 -15.14 -21.32 -0.75
C GLU A 107 -15.06 -20.04 -1.58
N GLN A 108 -13.84 -19.66 -1.96
CA GLN A 108 -13.62 -18.62 -2.95
C GLN A 108 -13.98 -19.21 -4.31
N HIS A 109 -15.20 -18.95 -4.76
CA HIS A 109 -15.61 -19.32 -6.11
C HIS A 109 -15.02 -18.32 -7.10
N ILE A 110 -13.98 -18.74 -7.83
CA ILE A 110 -13.50 -18.00 -9.00
C ILE A 110 -14.44 -18.36 -10.15
N PHE A 111 -15.49 -17.54 -10.34
CA PHE A 111 -16.39 -17.66 -11.47
C PHE A 111 -15.79 -16.90 -12.66
N GLY A 112 -15.49 -17.62 -13.74
CA GLY A 112 -15.07 -17.05 -15.00
C GLY A 112 -16.12 -16.08 -15.59
N VAL A 113 -15.58 -15.05 -16.26
CA VAL A 113 -16.21 -14.11 -17.20
C VAL A 113 -17.62 -13.64 -16.83
N GLN A 114 -17.72 -12.70 -15.88
CA GLN A 114 -18.71 -11.64 -16.04
C GLN A 114 -18.10 -10.58 -16.95
N SER A 115 -18.76 -10.32 -18.08
CA SER A 115 -18.46 -9.22 -19.00
C SER A 115 -18.36 -7.90 -18.23
N ARG A 116 -17.15 -7.52 -17.81
CA ARG A 116 -16.90 -6.21 -17.24
C ARG A 116 -16.65 -5.23 -18.37
N ILE A 117 -17.19 -4.04 -18.21
CA ILE A 117 -16.95 -2.87 -19.05
C ILE A 117 -15.45 -2.80 -19.33
N SER A 118 -15.07 -2.98 -20.59
CA SER A 118 -13.68 -2.97 -21.03
C SER A 118 -13.18 -1.52 -20.99
N PHE A 119 -12.71 -1.08 -19.83
CA PHE A 119 -11.98 0.18 -19.73
C PHE A 119 -10.62 0.03 -20.41
N THR A 120 -10.35 0.94 -21.33
CA THR A 120 -9.09 1.10 -22.04
C THR A 120 -8.26 2.21 -21.42
N LYS A 121 -6.98 2.33 -21.80
CA LYS A 121 -6.14 3.46 -21.36
C LYS A 121 -6.72 4.82 -21.74
N ASN A 122 -7.55 4.88 -22.78
CA ASN A 122 -8.22 6.09 -23.22
C ASN A 122 -9.30 6.57 -22.24
N ASP A 123 -9.79 5.69 -21.36
CA ASP A 123 -10.82 6.02 -20.36
C ASP A 123 -10.20 6.62 -19.08
N ILE A 124 -8.89 6.45 -18.87
CA ILE A 124 -8.17 6.93 -17.67
C ILE A 124 -8.37 8.44 -17.44
N PRO A 125 -8.26 9.33 -18.44
CA PRO A 125 -8.48 10.76 -18.22
C PRO A 125 -9.89 11.06 -17.72
N GLY A 126 -10.92 10.47 -18.34
CA GLY A 126 -12.31 10.68 -17.95
C GLY A 126 -12.64 10.12 -16.57
N LEU A 127 -12.10 8.95 -16.23
CA LEU A 127 -12.26 8.37 -14.88
C LEU A 127 -11.56 9.23 -13.82
N ARG A 128 -10.36 9.74 -14.12
CA ARG A 128 -9.62 10.61 -13.21
C ARG A 128 -10.40 11.89 -12.93
N GLU A 129 -10.89 12.55 -13.98
CA GLU A 129 -11.70 13.76 -13.85
C GLU A 129 -12.98 13.47 -13.06
N ALA A 130 -13.68 12.37 -13.37
CA ALA A 130 -14.88 11.97 -12.64
C ALA A 130 -14.60 11.75 -11.14
N TRP A 131 -13.48 11.12 -10.78
CA TRP A 131 -13.10 10.92 -9.38
C TRP A 131 -12.68 12.21 -8.68
N GLN A 132 -11.90 13.06 -9.36
CA GLN A 132 -11.51 14.37 -8.82
C GLN A 132 -12.74 15.23 -8.55
N ASN A 133 -13.71 15.24 -9.46
CA ASN A 133 -14.96 15.98 -9.27
C ASN A 133 -15.80 15.38 -8.13
N ARG A 134 -15.90 14.04 -8.08
CA ARG A 134 -16.68 13.31 -7.07
C ARG A 134 -16.14 13.50 -5.65
N TYR A 135 -14.82 13.57 -5.49
CA TYR A 135 -14.13 13.71 -4.21
C TYR A 135 -13.38 15.04 -4.12
N SER A 136 -13.96 16.09 -4.71
CA SER A 136 -13.36 17.43 -4.74
C SER A 136 -13.09 18.00 -3.35
N ASP A 137 -13.83 17.54 -2.33
CA ASP A 137 -13.61 17.81 -0.91
C ASP A 137 -12.27 17.25 -0.38
N ILE A 138 -11.76 16.17 -0.97
CA ILE A 138 -10.49 15.53 -0.59
C ILE A 138 -9.33 16.07 -1.43
N PHE A 139 -9.56 16.36 -2.71
CA PHE A 139 -8.53 16.79 -3.66
C PHE A 139 -8.25 18.30 -3.69
N GLY A 140 -8.94 19.09 -2.85
CA GLY A 140 -8.75 20.53 -2.74
C GLY A 140 -7.60 20.97 -1.82
N ASP A 141 -7.45 22.28 -1.67
CA ASP A 141 -6.57 22.87 -0.66
C ASP A 141 -7.02 22.51 0.75
N ILE A 142 -6.06 22.39 1.68
CA ILE A 142 -6.36 22.13 3.08
C ILE A 142 -7.18 23.32 3.63
N PRO A 143 -8.43 23.10 4.08
CA PRO A 143 -9.25 24.18 4.60
C PRO A 143 -8.55 24.79 5.81
N LEU A 144 -8.53 26.13 5.90
CA LEU A 144 -7.94 26.88 7.00
C LEU A 144 -8.87 26.88 8.22
N GLU A 145 -9.30 25.69 8.63
CA GLU A 145 -10.20 25.46 9.76
C GLU A 145 -9.73 24.21 10.52
N LEU A 146 -10.01 24.17 11.82
CA LEU A 146 -9.70 23.01 12.65
C LEU A 146 -10.64 21.85 12.25
N PRO A 147 -10.11 20.68 11.84
CA PRO A 147 -10.97 19.54 11.50
C PRO A 147 -11.78 19.08 12.72
N PRO A 148 -13.01 18.60 12.52
CA PRO A 148 -13.82 18.09 13.62
C PRO A 148 -13.19 16.83 14.24
N PHE A 149 -13.50 16.59 15.51
CA PHE A 149 -13.15 15.33 16.17
C PHE A 149 -13.79 14.14 15.45
N ARG A 150 -13.04 13.04 15.36
CA ARG A 150 -13.47 11.78 14.74
C ARG A 150 -13.63 10.67 15.79
N GLU A 151 -14.00 9.47 15.37
CA GLU A 151 -14.03 8.29 16.26
C GLU A 151 -12.66 7.98 16.85
N VAL A 152 -11.60 8.16 16.04
CA VAL A 152 -10.21 8.01 16.46
C VAL A 152 -9.52 9.38 16.38
N ASN A 153 -9.12 9.92 17.53
CA ASN A 153 -8.34 11.15 17.62
C ASN A 153 -6.96 10.86 18.21
N HIS A 154 -6.00 11.73 17.91
CA HIS A 154 -4.67 11.64 18.48
C HIS A 154 -4.66 12.03 19.96
N GLU A 155 -4.09 11.18 20.80
CA GLU A 155 -3.86 11.41 22.22
C GLU A 155 -2.39 11.12 22.54
N ILE A 156 -1.73 12.04 23.28
CA ILE A 156 -0.37 11.83 23.76
C ILE A 156 -0.43 11.25 25.17
N LYS A 157 -0.16 9.95 25.31
CA LYS A 157 -0.07 9.29 26.60
C LYS A 157 1.29 9.55 27.22
N LEU A 158 1.33 10.36 28.28
CA LEU A 158 2.56 10.63 29.02
C LEU A 158 2.98 9.40 29.84
N ILE A 159 4.24 8.99 29.73
CA ILE A 159 4.82 7.92 30.56
C ILE A 159 4.89 8.38 32.03
N ASP A 160 5.37 9.61 32.23
CA ASP A 160 5.46 10.26 33.54
C ASP A 160 4.86 11.67 33.43
N PRO A 161 3.64 11.88 33.96
CA PRO A 161 2.99 13.19 33.96
C PRO A 161 3.72 14.27 34.77
N SER A 162 4.60 13.89 35.69
CA SER A 162 5.34 14.82 36.56
C SER A 162 6.69 15.26 35.97
N LYS A 163 7.11 14.66 34.85
CA LYS A 163 8.42 14.91 34.25
C LYS A 163 8.49 16.31 33.65
N VAL A 164 9.34 17.16 34.24
CA VAL A 164 9.68 18.49 33.71
C VAL A 164 10.92 18.40 32.83
N ILE A 165 10.78 18.70 31.55
CA ILE A 165 11.90 18.71 30.60
C ILE A 165 12.52 20.10 30.48
N HIS A 166 13.84 20.22 30.66
CA HIS A 166 14.57 21.46 30.45
C HIS A 166 15.08 21.56 29.01
N TYR A 167 14.69 22.62 28.31
CA TYR A 167 15.09 22.88 26.92
C TYR A 167 15.90 24.17 26.82
N ARG A 168 16.84 24.22 25.87
CA ARG A 168 17.43 25.48 25.42
C ARG A 168 16.49 26.13 24.40
N THR A 169 16.13 27.40 24.62
CA THR A 169 15.31 28.15 23.67
C THR A 169 16.20 28.72 22.56
N PRO A 170 16.08 28.24 21.30
CA PRO A 170 16.80 28.83 20.19
C PRO A 170 16.25 30.24 19.93
N ARG A 171 17.13 31.14 19.50
CA ARG A 171 16.70 32.46 19.01
C ARG A 171 16.33 32.33 17.54
N CYS A 172 15.20 32.92 17.16
CA CYS A 172 14.85 33.06 15.75
C CYS A 172 15.86 34.03 15.08
N PRO A 173 16.50 33.66 13.96
CA PRO A 173 17.24 34.61 13.13
C PRO A 173 16.34 35.75 12.67
N GLU A 174 16.87 36.98 12.61
CA GLU A 174 16.06 38.16 12.26
C GLU A 174 15.46 38.04 10.85
N SER A 175 16.20 37.43 9.91
CA SER A 175 15.76 37.19 8.52
C SER A 175 14.53 36.26 8.40
N LEU A 176 14.24 35.46 9.42
CA LEU A 176 13.11 34.50 9.42
C LEU A 176 11.96 34.94 10.33
N LYS A 177 12.08 36.09 10.98
CA LYS A 177 11.11 36.56 11.98
C LYS A 177 9.75 36.87 11.35
N GLU A 178 9.73 37.52 10.19
CA GLU A 178 8.49 37.81 9.45
C GLU A 178 7.78 36.51 9.05
N GLN A 179 8.50 35.55 8.47
CA GLN A 179 7.95 34.24 8.09
C GLN A 179 7.39 33.48 9.29
N LEU A 180 8.05 33.55 10.45
CA LEU A 180 7.56 32.93 11.69
C LEU A 180 6.25 33.58 12.14
N ILE A 181 6.17 34.91 12.15
CA ILE A 181 4.97 35.66 12.54
C ILE A 181 3.81 35.35 11.60
N GLU A 182 4.04 35.34 10.29
CA GLU A 182 3.04 34.96 9.29
C GLU A 182 2.50 33.55 9.51
N LYS A 183 3.38 32.58 9.79
CA LYS A 183 2.98 31.20 10.10
C LYS A 183 2.15 31.13 11.37
N ILE A 184 2.59 31.78 12.45
CA ILE A 184 1.86 31.82 13.72
C ILE A 184 0.46 32.40 13.48
N ASN A 185 0.36 33.55 12.84
CA ASN A 185 -0.92 34.21 12.57
C ASN A 185 -1.83 33.34 11.70
N LYS A 186 -1.30 32.72 10.64
CA LYS A 186 -2.08 31.80 9.79
C LYS A 186 -2.66 30.64 10.60
N TYR A 187 -1.85 30.02 11.46
CA TYR A 187 -2.25 28.83 12.22
C TYR A 187 -3.21 29.17 13.36
N VAL A 188 -3.07 30.35 13.98
CA VAL A 188 -4.00 30.87 14.99
C VAL A 188 -5.33 31.22 14.35
N THR A 189 -5.33 31.94 13.22
CA THR A 189 -6.55 32.27 12.47
C THR A 189 -7.29 31.02 12.00
N ALA A 190 -6.56 29.99 11.55
CA ALA A 190 -7.14 28.71 11.15
C ALA A 190 -7.67 27.86 12.32
N GLY A 191 -7.44 28.27 13.57
CA GLY A 191 -7.82 27.51 14.77
C GLY A 191 -6.96 26.27 15.03
N TRP A 192 -5.94 26.01 14.21
CA TRP A 192 -4.99 24.90 14.41
C TRP A 192 -4.14 25.11 15.65
N TRP A 193 -3.75 26.35 15.92
CA TRP A 193 -3.04 26.75 17.13
C TRP A 193 -3.92 27.65 18.00
N ARG A 194 -3.80 27.49 19.31
CA ARG A 194 -4.42 28.37 20.30
C ARG A 194 -3.34 28.87 21.24
N GLN A 195 -3.34 30.18 21.48
CA GLN A 195 -2.48 30.77 22.50
C GLN A 195 -2.92 30.25 23.88
N THR A 196 -1.98 29.68 24.62
CA THR A 196 -2.24 29.08 25.93
C THR A 196 -1.08 29.34 26.87
N SER A 197 -1.36 29.39 28.18
CA SER A 197 -0.34 29.36 29.22
C SER A 197 -0.09 27.90 29.60
N THR A 198 1.15 27.43 29.47
CA THR A 198 1.56 26.08 29.86
C THR A 198 2.80 26.15 30.71
N GLN A 199 2.99 25.13 31.56
CA GLN A 199 4.23 25.01 32.34
C GLN A 199 5.44 24.70 31.46
N GLN A 200 5.20 24.06 30.31
CA GLN A 200 6.24 23.65 29.36
C GLN A 200 5.80 23.90 27.92
N ALA A 201 6.74 24.30 27.07
CA ALA A 201 6.55 24.44 25.62
C ALA A 201 7.79 23.92 24.90
N VAL A 202 7.58 23.23 23.78
CA VAL A 202 8.67 22.75 22.93
C VAL A 202 9.17 23.91 22.06
N PRO A 203 10.49 24.16 21.98
CA PRO A 203 11.03 25.22 21.13
C PRO A 203 10.74 24.93 19.65
N MET A 204 10.43 25.98 18.89
CA MET A 204 10.27 25.90 17.44
C MET A 204 11.56 26.29 16.72
N LEU A 205 11.89 25.57 15.65
CA LEU A 205 12.99 25.89 14.74
C LEU A 205 12.41 26.39 13.41
N CYS A 206 12.84 27.58 12.98
CA CYS A 206 12.49 28.12 11.67
C CYS A 206 13.36 27.48 10.59
N LEU A 207 12.74 26.82 9.62
CA LEU A 207 13.40 26.26 8.45
C LEU A 207 13.08 27.11 7.23
N PRO A 208 14.07 27.65 6.51
CA PRO A 208 13.83 28.33 5.24
C PRO A 208 13.26 27.32 4.22
N LYS A 209 12.36 27.79 3.36
CA LYS A 209 11.87 27.03 2.22
C LYS A 209 12.85 27.05 1.07
#